data_AF-A0A815JVF9-F1
#
_entry.id   AF-A0A815JVF9-F1
#
_cell.length_a   1.000
_cell.length_b   1.000
_cell.length_c   1.000
_cell.angle_alpha   90.00
_cell.angle_beta   90.00
_cell.angle_gamma   90.00
#
_symmetry.space_group_name_H-M   'P 1'
#
loop_
_entity.id
_entity.type
_entity.pdbx_description
1 polymer ?
#
loop_
_entity_poly.entity_id
_entity_poly.type
_entity_poly.pdbx_seq_one_letter_code
_entity_poly.pdbx_strand_id
1 'polypeptide(L)'
;MNISFTSINQLSENVLQDAICNKCHFVRNVYYKVYCDCGQLYQNLHTTKLLYDTCIILSQIASKHQMTTLLQQIQFLKRLNHWND
;
A
#
# COMPACT_ATOMS: atom_id res chain seq x y z
N MET A 1 17.72 13.78 -5.80
CA MET A 1 16.31 13.35 -5.97
C MET A 1 16.02 12.27 -4.95
N ASN A 2 15.17 12.56 -3.97
CA ASN A 2 14.97 11.77 -2.74
C ASN A 2 13.83 10.75 -2.85
N ILE A 3 13.71 10.09 -4.01
CA ILE A 3 12.58 9.20 -4.36
C ILE A 3 12.54 7.95 -3.44
N SER A 4 13.68 7.54 -2.90
CA SER A 4 13.78 6.40 -1.97
C SER A 4 13.08 6.66 -0.64
N PHE A 5 12.99 7.90 -0.17
CA PHE A 5 12.35 8.21 1.12
C PHE A 5 10.82 8.27 1.02
N THR A 6 10.27 8.78 -0.08
CA THR A 6 8.81 8.92 -0.24
C THR A 6 8.12 7.58 -0.47
N SER A 7 8.75 6.67 -1.21
CA SER A 7 8.18 5.34 -1.50
C SER A 7 8.20 4.41 -0.29
N ILE A 8 9.20 4.51 0.59
CA ILE A 8 9.22 3.80 1.88
C ILE A 8 8.10 4.30 2.80
N ASN A 9 7.89 5.62 2.88
CA ASN A 9 6.86 6.19 3.73
C ASN A 9 5.46 5.71 3.31
N GLN A 10 5.13 5.73 2.02
CA GLN A 10 3.84 5.25 1.52
C GLN A 10 3.60 3.75 1.78
N LEU A 11 4.66 2.93 1.72
CA LEU A 11 4.58 1.51 2.09
C LEU A 11 4.33 1.34 3.59
N SER A 12 5.07 2.09 4.42
CA SER A 12 4.89 2.03 5.88
C SER A 12 3.51 2.51 6.31
N GLU A 13 2.99 3.56 5.68
CA GLU A 13 1.65 4.08 5.91
C GLU A 13 0.58 3.06 5.52
N ASN A 14 0.76 2.33 4.41
CA ASN A 14 -0.19 1.29 4.02
C ASN A 14 -0.16 0.07 4.97
N VAL A 15 1.00 -0.29 5.53
CA VAL A 15 1.10 -1.40 6.50
C VAL A 15 0.52 -0.99 7.86
N LEU A 16 0.76 0.24 8.28
CA LEU A 16 0.37 0.76 9.59
C LEU A 16 -1.01 1.45 9.58
N GLN A 17 -1.70 1.44 8.45
CA GLN A 17 -2.99 2.11 8.31
C GLN A 17 -4.04 1.57 9.29
N ASP A 18 -4.95 2.46 9.66
CA ASP A 18 -6.12 2.08 10.42
C ASP A 18 -7.11 1.28 9.56
N ALA A 19 -7.79 0.32 10.20
CA ALA A 19 -8.96 -0.31 9.65
C ALA A 19 -10.21 0.36 10.25
N ILE A 20 -11.16 0.73 9.40
CA ILE A 20 -12.35 1.51 9.76
C ILE A 20 -13.61 0.76 9.33
N CYS A 21 -14.66 0.87 10.14
CA CYS A 21 -15.97 0.37 9.78
C CYS A 21 -16.68 1.37 8.87
N ASN A 22 -17.04 0.98 7.64
CA ASN A 22 -17.71 1.90 6.71
C ASN A 22 -19.11 2.33 7.14
N LYS A 23 -19.76 1.57 8.04
CA LYS A 23 -21.14 1.86 8.48
C LYS A 23 -21.19 2.90 9.59
N CYS A 24 -20.35 2.75 10.62
CA CYS A 24 -20.35 3.63 11.79
C CYS A 24 -19.10 4.52 11.89
N HIS A 25 -18.18 4.42 10.92
CA HIS A 25 -16.93 5.17 10.85
C HIS A 25 -16.02 5.01 12.08
N PHE A 26 -16.22 3.94 12.85
CA PHE A 26 -15.39 3.64 14.02
C PHE A 26 -14.04 3.07 13.58
N VAL A 27 -12.95 3.58 14.19
CA VAL A 27 -11.58 3.09 13.99
C VAL A 27 -11.37 1.84 14.83
N ARG A 28 -10.86 0.78 14.22
CA ARG A 28 -10.54 -0.48 14.90
C ARG A 28 -9.45 -0.25 15.95
N ASN A 29 -9.83 -0.34 17.21
CA ASN A 29 -8.92 -0.17 18.34
C ASN A 29 -8.35 -1.50 18.90
N VAL A 30 -8.76 -2.65 18.36
CA VAL A 30 -8.28 -3.98 18.76
C VAL A 30 -8.02 -4.90 17.56
N TYR A 31 -6.82 -5.48 17.52
CA TYR A 31 -6.31 -6.28 16.38
C TYR A 31 -6.95 -7.66 16.21
N TYR A 32 -7.73 -8.16 17.16
CA TYR A 32 -8.40 -9.48 17.02
C TYR A 32 -9.82 -9.37 16.45
N LYS A 33 -10.48 -8.20 16.52
CA LYS A 33 -11.86 -8.03 16.03
C LYS A 33 -11.89 -7.85 14.52
N VAL A 34 -12.41 -8.83 13.79
CA VAL A 34 -12.59 -8.75 12.32
C VAL A 34 -13.81 -7.90 11.96
N TYR A 35 -14.86 -7.98 12.79
CA TYR A 35 -16.10 -7.23 12.62
C TYR A 35 -16.20 -6.11 13.66
N CYS A 36 -16.81 -5.01 13.25
CA CYS A 36 -17.25 -3.94 14.14
C CYS A 36 -18.47 -4.39 14.93
N ASP A 37 -18.70 -3.76 16.09
CA ASP A 37 -19.86 -4.05 16.95
C ASP A 37 -21.22 -3.81 16.26
N CYS A 38 -21.25 -3.07 15.15
CA CYS A 38 -22.44 -2.90 14.31
C CYS A 38 -22.68 -4.04 13.30
N GLY A 39 -21.85 -5.09 13.31
CA GLY A 39 -21.91 -6.28 12.45
C GLY A 39 -21.20 -6.17 11.10
N GLN A 40 -20.62 -5.01 10.76
CA GLN A 40 -19.92 -4.80 9.48
C GLN A 40 -18.43 -5.17 9.61
N LEU A 41 -17.81 -5.63 8.52
CA LEU A 41 -16.36 -5.86 8.46
C LEU A 41 -15.59 -4.52 8.61
N TYR A 42 -14.51 -4.52 9.39
CA TYR A 42 -13.52 -3.44 9.29
C TYR A 42 -12.77 -3.53 7.96
N GLN A 43 -12.57 -2.40 7.30
CA GLN A 43 -11.84 -2.31 6.04
C GLN A 43 -10.66 -1.36 6.19
N ASN A 44 -9.54 -1.69 5.54
CA ASN A 44 -8.39 -0.81 5.47
C ASN A 44 -8.77 0.52 4.81
N LEU A 45 -8.31 1.64 5.38
CA LEU A 45 -8.62 2.99 4.88
C LEU A 45 -8.14 3.21 3.43
N HIS A 46 -7.00 2.63 3.10
CA HIS A 46 -6.36 2.69 1.80
C HIS A 46 -6.28 1.30 1.18
N THR A 47 -6.77 1.21 -0.06
CA THR A 47 -6.61 -0.01 -0.86
C THR A 47 -5.17 -0.15 -1.35
N THR A 48 -4.75 -1.39 -1.58
CA THR A 48 -3.47 -1.71 -2.21
C THR A 48 -3.35 -1.20 -3.66
N LYS A 49 -4.47 -0.77 -4.26
CA LYS A 49 -4.52 -0.22 -5.61
C LYS A 49 -3.64 1.03 -5.77
N LEU A 50 -3.67 1.95 -4.79
CA LEU A 50 -2.87 3.17 -4.86
C LEU A 50 -1.37 2.86 -4.90
N LEU A 51 -0.92 1.88 -4.11
CA LEU A 51 0.46 1.42 -4.12
C LEU A 51 0.83 0.77 -5.46
N TYR A 52 -0.07 -0.05 -6.02
CA TYR A 52 0.14 -0.68 -7.31
C TYR A 52 0.29 0.36 -8.43
N ASP A 53 -0.63 1.33 -8.51
CA ASP A 53 -0.60 2.41 -9.50
C ASP A 53 0.69 3.25 -9.36
N THR A 54 1.11 3.53 -8.12
CA THR A 54 2.38 4.20 -7.83
C THR A 54 3.58 3.40 -8.34
N CYS A 55 3.57 2.08 -8.17
CA CYS A 55 4.63 1.21 -8.67
C CYS A 55 4.72 1.19 -10.19
N ILE A 56 3.59 1.27 -10.91
CA ILE A 56 3.57 1.40 -12.38
C ILE A 56 4.22 2.71 -12.81
N ILE A 57 3.83 3.84 -12.21
CA ILE A 57 4.38 5.15 -12.58
C ILE A 57 5.89 5.19 -12.29
N LEU A 58 6.31 4.71 -11.12
CA LEU A 58 7.71 4.68 -10.74
C LEU A 58 8.52 3.73 -11.65
N SER A 59 7.97 2.60 -12.09
CA SER A 59 8.69 1.70 -13.01
C SER A 59 8.92 2.34 -14.38
N GLN A 60 7.94 3.08 -14.91
CA GLN A 60 8.07 3.82 -16.17
C GLN A 60 9.16 4.90 -16.08
N ILE A 61 9.16 5.68 -15.00
CA ILE A 61 10.18 6.71 -14.75
C ILE A 61 11.56 6.06 -14.60
N ALA A 62 11.66 5.02 -13.77
CA ALA A 62 12.92 4.34 -13.50
C ALA A 62 13.52 3.69 -14.75
N SER A 63 12.68 3.13 -15.63
CA SER A 63 13.09 2.60 -16.93
C SER A 63 13.65 3.69 -17.85
N LYS A 64 12.94 4.81 -17.98
CA LYS A 64 13.37 5.95 -18.83
C LYS A 64 14.70 6.56 -18.39
N HIS A 65 14.95 6.59 -17.08
CA HIS A 65 16.16 7.19 -16.50
C HIS A 65 17.25 6.17 -16.11
N GLN A 66 17.12 4.90 -16.53
CA GLN A 66 18.07 3.82 -16.24
C GLN A 66 18.37 3.65 -14.73
N MET A 67 17.36 3.86 -13.87
CA MET A 67 17.47 3.71 -12.42
C MET A 67 17.33 2.24 -12.01
N THR A 68 18.39 1.46 -12.23
CA THR A 68 18.40 -0.01 -12.06
C THR A 68 18.03 -0.47 -10.65
N THR A 69 18.56 0.17 -9.60
CA THR A 69 18.25 -0.18 -8.21
C THR A 69 16.78 0.00 -7.88
N LEU A 70 16.16 1.09 -8.36
CA LEU A 70 14.75 1.37 -8.13
C LEU A 70 13.86 0.36 -8.86
N LEU A 71 14.22 -0.02 -10.09
CA LEU A 71 13.52 -1.08 -10.84
C LEU A 71 13.55 -2.42 -10.09
N GLN A 72 14.70 -2.82 -9.55
CA GLN A 72 14.83 -4.06 -8.79
C GLN A 72 13.94 -4.05 -7.53
N GLN A 73 13.91 -2.93 -6.81
CA GLN A 73 13.05 -2.76 -5.64
C GLN A 73 11.56 -2.85 -5.99
N ILE A 74 11.13 -2.20 -7.08
CA ILE A 74 9.75 -2.27 -7.56
C ILE A 74 9.38 -3.69 -7.99
N GLN A 75 10.25 -4.38 -8.73
CA GLN A 75 10.02 -5.78 -9.14
C GLN A 75 9.97 -6.73 -7.95
N PHE A 76 10.76 -6.50 -6.90
CA PHE A 76 10.68 -7.26 -5.66
C PHE A 76 9.32 -7.06 -4.98
N LEU A 77 8.87 -5.81 -4.86
CA LEU A 77 7.58 -5.48 -4.27
C LEU A 77 6.39 -6.07 -5.05
N LYS A 78 6.41 -5.98 -6.39
CA LYS A 78 5.38 -6.59 -7.26
C LYS A 78 5.28 -8.10 -7.07
N ARG A 79 6.43 -8.79 -6.99
CA ARG A 79 6.50 -10.24 -6.75
C ARG A 79 5.91 -10.64 -5.40
N LEU A 80 6.24 -9.91 -4.33
CA LEU A 80 5.70 -10.17 -2.99
C LEU A 80 4.17 -10.05 -2.92
N ASN A 81 3.59 -9.13 -3.69
CA ASN A 81 2.15 -8.86 -3.68
C ASN A 81 1.38 -9.62 -4.78
N HIS A 82 2.05 -10.50 -5.55
CA HIS A 82 1.47 -11.18 -6.71
C HIS A 82 0.78 -10.23 -7.70
N TRP A 83 1.29 -9.01 -7.81
CA TRP A 83 0.83 -8.05 -8.81
C TRP A 83 1.45 -8.43 -10.15
N ASN A 84 0.73 -9.25 -10.92
CA ASN A 84 1.17 -9.63 -12.26
C ASN A 84 1.18 -8.38 -13.17
N ASP A 85 2.22 -8.30 -14.01
CA ASP A 85 2.36 -7.30 -15.08
C ASP A 85 1.31 -7.50 -16.19
#